data_AF-M7NGJ5-F1
#
_entry.id   AF-M7NGJ5-F1
#
_cell.length_a   1.000
_cell.length_b   1.000
_cell.length_c   1.000
_cell.angle_alpha   90.00
_cell.angle_beta   90.00
_cell.angle_gamma   90.00
#
_symmetry.space_group_name_H-M   'P 1'
#
loop_
_entity.id
_entity.type
_entity.pdbx_description
1 polymer ?
#
loop_
_entity_poly.entity_id
_entity_poly.type
_entity_poly.pdbx_seq_one_letter_code
_entity_poly.pdbx_strand_id
1 'polypeptide(L)'
;MTTGLLIILLLVLVLPFAVKPIERQLELFLLVMGIAAAITGGMMNRELLGQAFADPLPITLTVLVAGIVFRLFYRQLTGGIRLLRKVMPDRLLYTLLVILLGLVSSVITAIIAALVLVTVTGTLGLARRSEIRLVILACYSIGLGAALTPIGEPLSTITVQKLDAEFSFLFNLIGLDVLTAILMFGILAAVWVDPPEKEAGGTPPPPEPVSSIFTRSFKVYVFIMALTMLGAGFEPLIREHLTDVAPGTLYWMNMLSAVLDNATLAAAEISPLMQYDAIRAILLGLLISGGMLIPGNIPNIISAGKLRITSGEWARFGVPVGLVALVVYYIIGIW
;
A
#
# COMPACT_ATOMS: atom_id res chain seq x y z
N MET A 1 -13.10 2.50 27.47
CA MET A 1 -13.07 2.28 26.01
C MET A 1 -11.90 3.03 25.38
N THR A 2 -11.93 4.37 25.36
CA THR A 2 -10.94 5.25 24.69
C THR A 2 -9.48 4.96 25.06
N THR A 3 -9.16 4.85 26.36
CA THR A 3 -7.78 4.51 26.81
C THR A 3 -7.31 3.15 26.30
N GLY A 4 -8.20 2.16 26.23
CA GLY A 4 -7.87 0.82 25.74
C GLY A 4 -7.56 0.83 24.24
N LEU A 5 -8.36 1.55 23.45
CA LEU A 5 -8.12 1.74 22.02
C LEU A 5 -6.81 2.50 21.77
N LEU A 6 -6.50 3.54 22.54
CA LEU A 6 -5.22 4.25 22.43
C LEU A 6 -4.02 3.35 22.73
N ILE A 7 -4.12 2.46 23.73
CA ILE A 7 -3.08 1.47 24.02
C ILE A 7 -2.93 0.51 22.84
N ILE A 8 -4.03 -0.02 22.30
CA ILE A 8 -4.00 -0.93 21.14
C ILE A 8 -3.36 -0.24 19.94
N LEU A 9 -3.70 1.02 19.67
CA LEU A 9 -3.11 1.81 18.59
C LEU A 9 -1.59 1.95 18.79
N LEU A 10 -1.13 2.29 19.99
CA LEU A 10 0.30 2.40 20.32
C LEU A 10 1.02 1.06 20.13
N LEU A 11 0.42 -0.04 20.58
CA LEU A 11 0.98 -1.39 20.43
C LEU A 11 1.12 -1.77 18.95
N VAL A 12 0.08 -1.51 18.14
CA VAL A 12 0.10 -1.73 16.69
C VAL A 12 1.19 -0.90 16.01
N LEU A 13 1.45 0.31 16.48
CA LEU A 13 2.47 1.22 15.93
C LEU A 13 3.90 0.86 16.34
N VAL A 14 4.13 0.34 17.55
CA VAL A 14 5.48 0.15 18.11
C VAL A 14 5.97 -1.30 18.00
N LEU A 15 5.11 -2.28 18.30
CA LEU A 15 5.53 -3.69 18.42
C LEU A 15 6.10 -4.32 17.13
N PRO A 16 5.58 -4.04 15.92
CA PRO A 16 6.16 -4.54 14.67
C PRO A 16 7.64 -4.19 14.48
N PHE A 17 8.11 -3.11 15.09
CA PHE A 17 9.49 -2.64 14.99
C PHE A 17 10.36 -3.04 16.18
N ALA A 18 9.75 -3.29 17.33
CA ALA A 18 10.46 -3.66 18.56
C ALA A 18 10.68 -5.18 18.68
N VAL A 19 9.79 -6.00 18.13
CA VAL A 19 9.73 -7.44 18.42
C VAL A 19 9.82 -8.28 17.14
N LYS A 20 10.97 -8.94 16.93
CA LYS A 20 11.23 -9.77 15.73
C LYS A 20 10.19 -10.88 15.45
N PRO A 21 9.65 -11.60 16.46
CA PRO A 21 8.55 -12.54 16.23
C PRO A 21 7.31 -11.89 15.62
N ILE A 22 6.97 -10.69 16.07
CA ILE A 22 5.82 -9.92 15.57
C ILE A 22 6.09 -9.45 14.14
N GLU A 23 7.29 -8.94 13.87
CA GLU A 23 7.72 -8.56 12.52
C GLU A 23 7.60 -9.72 11.50
N ARG A 24 7.85 -10.97 11.93
CA ARG A 24 7.76 -12.15 11.06
C ARG A 24 6.33 -12.63 10.80
N GLN A 25 5.38 -12.27 11.66
CA GLN A 25 3.98 -12.72 11.61
C GLN A 25 3.01 -11.55 11.83
N LEU A 26 3.20 -10.48 11.05
CA LEU A 26 2.38 -9.28 11.14
C LEU A 26 0.90 -9.59 10.95
N GLU A 27 0.56 -10.55 10.09
CA GLU A 27 -0.82 -10.92 9.79
C GLU A 27 -1.54 -11.45 11.03
N LEU A 28 -0.87 -12.33 11.80
CA LEU A 28 -1.42 -12.88 13.05
C LEU A 28 -1.46 -11.83 14.16
N PHE A 29 -0.42 -11.02 14.27
CA PHE A 29 -0.37 -9.93 15.25
C PHE A 29 -1.52 -8.94 15.05
N LEU A 30 -1.71 -8.47 13.81
CA LEU A 30 -2.79 -7.55 13.49
C LEU A 30 -4.16 -8.18 13.74
N LEU A 31 -4.33 -9.48 13.48
CA LEU A 31 -5.58 -10.17 13.77
C LEU A 31 -5.90 -10.16 15.27
N VAL A 32 -4.92 -10.47 16.11
CA VAL A 32 -5.08 -10.41 17.57
C VAL A 32 -5.42 -9.00 18.03
N MET A 33 -4.71 -7.99 17.51
CA MET A 33 -4.99 -6.59 17.83
C MET A 33 -6.37 -6.13 17.32
N GLY A 34 -6.79 -6.59 16.14
CA GLY A 34 -8.10 -6.29 15.56
C GLY A 34 -9.25 -6.88 16.38
N ILE A 35 -9.11 -8.13 16.83
CA ILE A 35 -10.08 -8.75 17.77
C ILE A 35 -10.12 -7.95 19.08
N ALA A 36 -8.96 -7.61 19.63
CA ALA A 36 -8.89 -6.82 20.87
C ALA A 36 -9.53 -5.43 20.71
N ALA A 37 -9.33 -4.77 19.57
CA ALA A 37 -9.94 -3.48 19.25
C ALA A 37 -11.45 -3.59 19.11
N ALA A 38 -11.95 -4.59 18.36
CA ALA A 38 -13.39 -4.82 18.18
C ALA A 38 -14.11 -5.07 19.51
N ILE A 39 -13.48 -5.84 20.43
CA ILE A 39 -14.03 -6.07 21.77
C ILE A 39 -13.98 -4.79 22.60
N THR A 40 -12.84 -4.10 22.63
CA THR A 40 -12.63 -2.90 23.47
C THR A 40 -13.51 -1.74 23.02
N GLY A 41 -13.71 -1.58 21.71
CA GLY A 41 -14.58 -0.58 21.09
C GLY A 41 -16.07 -0.93 21.13
N GLY A 42 -16.45 -2.12 21.59
CA GLY A 42 -17.86 -2.55 21.65
C GLY A 42 -18.49 -2.83 20.28
N MET A 43 -17.67 -3.03 19.25
CA MET A 43 -18.10 -3.21 17.85
C MET A 43 -18.24 -4.69 17.46
N MET A 44 -17.91 -5.60 18.38
CA MET A 44 -17.99 -7.04 18.15
C MET A 44 -19.45 -7.53 18.07
N ASN A 45 -19.99 -7.59 16.86
CA ASN A 45 -21.32 -8.09 16.57
C ASN A 45 -21.30 -9.13 15.43
N ARG A 46 -22.44 -9.77 15.16
CA ARG A 46 -22.55 -10.80 14.10
C ARG A 46 -22.30 -10.23 12.71
N GLU A 47 -22.62 -8.96 12.50
CA GLU A 47 -22.45 -8.27 11.23
C GLU A 47 -20.97 -8.05 10.91
N LEU A 48 -20.19 -7.54 11.87
CA LEU A 48 -18.74 -7.36 11.78
C LEU A 48 -18.04 -8.70 11.58
N LEU A 49 -18.46 -9.76 12.28
CA LEU A 49 -17.92 -11.09 12.02
C LEU A 49 -18.20 -11.53 10.58
N GLY A 50 -19.43 -11.34 10.09
CA GLY A 50 -19.79 -11.63 8.71
C GLY A 50 -18.92 -10.87 7.70
N GLN A 51 -18.75 -9.56 7.90
CA GLN A 51 -17.91 -8.69 7.07
C GLN A 51 -16.44 -9.11 7.11
N ALA A 52 -15.88 -9.35 8.29
CA ALA A 52 -14.49 -9.75 8.45
C ALA A 52 -14.15 -11.06 7.73
N PHE A 53 -15.11 -11.99 7.58
CA PHE A 53 -14.92 -13.20 6.77
C PHE A 53 -15.21 -13.00 5.27
N ALA A 54 -16.10 -12.07 4.90
CA ALA A 54 -16.55 -11.85 3.53
C ALA A 54 -15.63 -10.90 2.75
N ASP A 55 -15.26 -9.76 3.33
CA ASP A 55 -14.45 -8.71 2.69
C ASP A 55 -13.11 -9.23 2.15
N PRO A 56 -12.40 -10.15 2.81
CA PRO A 56 -11.16 -10.67 2.27
C PRO A 56 -11.32 -11.58 1.04
N LEU A 57 -12.52 -12.14 0.79
CA LEU A 57 -12.73 -13.16 -0.26
C LEU A 57 -12.42 -12.63 -1.67
N PRO A 58 -12.98 -11.50 -2.14
CA PRO A 58 -12.73 -11.00 -3.49
C PRO A 58 -11.26 -10.63 -3.69
N ILE A 59 -10.63 -9.99 -2.70
CA ILE A 59 -9.22 -9.57 -2.79
C ILE A 59 -8.32 -10.80 -2.81
N THR A 60 -8.56 -11.77 -1.94
CA THR A 60 -7.79 -13.03 -1.88
C THR A 60 -7.89 -13.81 -3.20
N LEU A 61 -9.11 -13.88 -3.77
CA LEU A 61 -9.33 -14.52 -5.06
C LEU A 61 -8.59 -13.79 -6.18
N THR A 62 -8.65 -12.45 -6.21
CA THR A 62 -7.89 -11.64 -7.18
C THR A 62 -6.39 -11.87 -7.04
N VAL A 63 -5.84 -11.89 -5.83
CA VAL A 63 -4.42 -12.18 -5.59
C VAL A 63 -4.05 -13.60 -6.04
N LEU A 64 -4.92 -14.58 -5.79
CA LEU A 64 -4.71 -15.98 -6.21
C LEU A 64 -4.71 -16.11 -7.74
N VAL A 65 -5.73 -15.57 -8.40
CA VAL A 65 -5.87 -15.57 -9.86
C VAL A 65 -4.71 -14.80 -10.50
N ALA A 66 -4.41 -13.60 -10.01
CA ALA A 66 -3.29 -12.80 -10.49
C ALA A 66 -1.95 -13.55 -10.32
N GLY A 67 -1.74 -14.24 -9.19
CA GLY A 67 -0.57 -15.09 -8.98
C GLY A 67 -0.45 -16.24 -9.99
N ILE A 68 -1.56 -16.89 -10.33
CA ILE A 68 -1.61 -17.97 -11.34
C ILE A 68 -1.36 -17.40 -12.73
N VAL A 69 -2.07 -16.35 -13.13
CA VAL A 69 -1.88 -15.64 -14.41
C VAL A 69 -0.41 -15.22 -14.54
N PHE A 70 0.12 -14.61 -13.50
CA PHE A 70 1.51 -14.20 -13.45
C PHE A 70 2.48 -15.37 -13.67
N ARG A 71 2.23 -16.52 -13.04
CA ARG A 71 3.02 -17.75 -13.24
C ARG A 71 2.98 -18.22 -14.70
N LEU A 72 1.85 -18.08 -15.39
CA LEU A 72 1.69 -18.44 -16.80
C LEU A 72 2.49 -17.51 -17.73
N PHE A 73 2.51 -16.20 -17.44
CA PHE A 73 3.20 -15.19 -18.26
C PHE A 73 4.65 -14.92 -17.83
N TYR A 74 5.19 -15.68 -16.88
CA TYR A 74 6.52 -15.46 -16.30
C TYR A 74 7.63 -15.43 -17.36
N ARG A 75 7.60 -16.34 -18.34
CA ARG A 75 8.63 -16.42 -19.40
C ARG A 75 8.58 -15.20 -20.32
N GLN A 76 7.38 -14.73 -20.68
CA GLN A 76 7.18 -13.59 -21.56
C GLN A 76 7.64 -12.30 -20.87
N LEU A 77 7.27 -12.10 -19.61
CA LEU A 77 7.67 -10.94 -18.82
C LEU A 77 9.19 -10.87 -18.65
N THR A 78 9.83 -11.96 -18.24
CA THR A 78 11.29 -12.03 -18.09
C THR A 78 12.05 -11.91 -19.43
N GLY A 79 11.44 -12.32 -20.55
CA GLY A 79 11.95 -12.06 -21.89
C GLY A 79 11.91 -10.57 -22.24
N GLY A 80 10.78 -9.91 -22.02
CA GLY A 80 10.58 -8.48 -22.30
C GLY A 80 11.52 -7.58 -21.49
N ILE A 81 11.71 -7.86 -20.20
CA ILE A 81 12.63 -7.08 -19.34
C ILE A 81 14.07 -7.16 -19.85
N ARG A 82 14.51 -8.36 -20.27
CA ARG A 82 15.87 -8.55 -20.81
C ARG A 82 16.07 -7.80 -22.13
N LEU A 83 15.05 -7.73 -22.98
CA LEU A 83 15.12 -6.93 -24.20
C LEU A 83 15.24 -5.43 -23.87
N LEU A 84 14.41 -4.94 -22.94
CA LEU A 84 14.43 -3.55 -22.49
C LEU A 84 15.79 -3.14 -21.90
N ARG A 85 16.41 -4.01 -21.10
CA ARG A 85 17.76 -3.77 -20.54
C ARG A 85 18.86 -3.65 -21.61
N LYS A 86 18.72 -4.32 -22.75
CA LYS A 86 19.71 -4.23 -23.84
C LYS A 86 19.65 -2.91 -24.60
N VAL A 87 18.50 -2.24 -24.57
CA VAL A 87 18.23 -1.05 -25.39
C VAL A 87 18.27 0.24 -24.55
N MET A 88 18.09 0.14 -23.22
CA MET A 88 17.97 1.31 -22.35
C MET A 88 18.99 1.32 -21.21
N PRO A 89 19.53 2.50 -20.84
CA PRO A 89 20.30 2.66 -19.60
C PRO A 89 19.49 2.26 -18.37
N ASP A 90 20.14 1.61 -17.40
CA ASP A 90 19.49 1.11 -16.17
C ASP A 90 18.70 2.20 -15.43
N ARG A 91 19.23 3.43 -15.31
CA ARG A 91 18.53 4.54 -14.63
C ARG A 91 17.23 4.94 -15.33
N LEU A 92 17.24 5.00 -16.66
CA LEU A 92 16.04 5.30 -17.45
C LEU A 92 15.01 4.19 -17.30
N LEU A 93 15.46 2.93 -17.28
CA LEU A 93 14.59 1.78 -17.02
C LEU A 93 13.89 1.89 -15.66
N TYR A 94 14.60 2.29 -14.60
CA TYR A 94 14.01 2.43 -13.27
C TYR A 94 12.96 3.54 -13.23
N THR A 95 13.26 4.70 -13.83
CA THR A 95 12.30 5.81 -13.94
C THR A 95 11.05 5.39 -14.69
N LEU A 96 11.20 4.79 -15.87
CA LEU A 96 10.06 4.34 -16.66
C LEU A 96 9.27 3.24 -15.96
N LEU A 97 9.94 2.32 -15.27
CA LEU A 97 9.28 1.29 -14.48
C LEU A 97 8.37 1.90 -13.41
N VAL A 98 8.88 2.84 -12.62
CA VAL A 98 8.12 3.49 -11.54
C VAL A 98 6.96 4.31 -12.10
N ILE A 99 7.18 5.09 -13.16
CA ILE A 99 6.14 5.93 -13.77
C ILE A 99 5.05 5.08 -14.41
N LEU A 100 5.42 4.13 -15.27
CA LEU A 100 4.46 3.32 -16.02
C LEU A 100 3.64 2.43 -15.09
N LEU A 101 4.26 1.80 -14.08
CA LEU A 101 3.51 1.01 -13.11
C LEU A 101 2.56 1.87 -12.27
N GLY A 102 2.96 3.09 -11.90
CA GLY A 102 2.08 4.05 -11.25
C GLY A 102 0.86 4.37 -12.11
N LEU A 103 1.07 4.85 -13.33
CA LEU A 103 -0.02 5.24 -14.23
C LEU A 103 -0.97 4.07 -14.54
N VAL A 104 -0.41 2.91 -14.90
CA VAL A 104 -1.20 1.74 -15.32
C VAL A 104 -1.94 1.09 -14.16
N SER A 105 -1.47 1.25 -12.91
CA SER A 105 -2.13 0.65 -11.73
C SER A 105 -3.58 1.08 -11.54
N SER A 106 -3.93 2.29 -11.99
CA SER A 106 -5.31 2.80 -12.03
C SER A 106 -6.26 2.02 -12.95
N VAL A 107 -5.73 1.25 -13.91
CA VAL A 107 -6.52 0.48 -14.88
C VAL A 107 -6.54 -1.00 -14.50
N ILE A 108 -5.40 -1.53 -14.05
CA ILE A 108 -5.24 -2.98 -13.83
C ILE A 108 -5.34 -3.42 -12.37
N THR A 109 -5.29 -2.51 -11.40
CA THR A 109 -5.13 -2.72 -9.94
C THR A 109 -3.69 -2.66 -9.40
N ALA A 110 -3.57 -2.19 -8.16
CA ALA A 110 -2.32 -2.17 -7.38
C ALA A 110 -1.71 -3.57 -7.20
N ILE A 111 -2.55 -4.60 -7.09
CA ILE A 111 -2.14 -6.01 -6.91
C ILE A 111 -1.33 -6.48 -8.11
N ILE A 112 -1.88 -6.31 -9.33
CA ILE A 112 -1.23 -6.77 -10.55
C ILE A 112 0.04 -5.97 -10.80
N ALA A 113 0.01 -4.65 -10.60
CA ALA A 113 1.19 -3.79 -10.75
C ALA A 113 2.33 -4.20 -9.80
N ALA A 114 2.04 -4.53 -8.54
CA ALA A 114 3.04 -5.00 -7.58
C ALA A 114 3.65 -6.36 -7.97
N LEU A 115 2.85 -7.29 -8.49
CA LEU A 115 3.38 -8.58 -8.97
C LEU A 115 4.33 -8.41 -10.16
N VAL A 116 4.01 -7.49 -11.08
CA VAL A 116 4.91 -7.11 -12.18
C VAL A 116 6.20 -6.50 -11.61
N LEU A 117 6.10 -5.55 -10.67
CA LEU A 117 7.26 -4.91 -10.03
C LEU A 117 8.23 -5.93 -9.42
N VAL A 118 7.73 -6.85 -8.59
CA VAL A 118 8.57 -7.87 -7.94
C VAL A 118 9.32 -8.71 -8.97
N THR A 119 8.65 -9.03 -10.06
CA THR A 119 9.26 -9.86 -11.10
C THR A 119 10.36 -9.13 -11.82
N VAL A 120 10.08 -7.88 -12.20
CA VAL A 120 11.07 -7.02 -12.83
C VAL A 120 12.28 -6.91 -11.92
N THR A 121 12.09 -6.46 -10.69
CA THR A 121 13.16 -6.28 -9.69
C THR A 121 13.96 -7.55 -9.42
N GLY A 122 13.31 -8.70 -9.30
CA GLY A 122 13.98 -10.00 -9.12
C GLY A 122 14.85 -10.45 -10.31
N THR A 123 14.70 -9.84 -11.49
CA THR A 123 15.55 -10.11 -12.66
C THR A 123 16.64 -9.06 -12.90
N LEU A 124 16.59 -7.91 -12.21
CA LEU A 124 17.56 -6.84 -12.41
C LEU A 124 18.94 -7.16 -11.82
N GLY A 125 19.01 -8.04 -10.82
CA GLY A 125 20.26 -8.40 -10.14
C GLY A 125 20.83 -7.26 -9.29
N LEU A 126 19.95 -6.42 -8.73
CA LEU A 126 20.34 -5.27 -7.92
C LEU A 126 20.98 -5.69 -6.60
N ALA A 127 21.88 -4.86 -6.08
CA ALA A 127 22.29 -4.96 -4.68
C ALA A 127 21.07 -4.76 -3.77
N ARG A 128 21.03 -5.44 -2.61
CA ARG A 128 19.87 -5.44 -1.70
C ARG A 128 19.37 -4.04 -1.36
N ARG A 129 20.28 -3.08 -1.15
CA ARG A 129 19.93 -1.68 -0.86
C ARG A 129 19.18 -1.02 -2.03
N SER A 130 19.66 -1.20 -3.26
CA SER A 130 19.04 -0.65 -4.48
C SER A 130 17.72 -1.34 -4.80
N GLU A 131 17.63 -2.67 -4.60
CA GLU A 131 16.39 -3.43 -4.72
C GLU A 131 15.29 -2.85 -3.81
N ILE A 132 15.59 -2.69 -2.51
CA ILE A 132 14.64 -2.13 -1.55
C ILE A 132 14.20 -0.71 -1.95
N ARG A 133 15.14 0.15 -2.33
CA ARG A 133 14.82 1.53 -2.75
C ARG A 133 13.91 1.57 -3.96
N LEU A 134 14.21 0.80 -5.01
CA LEU A 134 13.41 0.73 -6.21
C LEU A 134 11.99 0.24 -5.90
N VAL A 135 11.88 -0.81 -5.09
CA VAL A 135 10.60 -1.39 -4.69
C VAL A 135 9.76 -0.38 -3.93
N ILE A 136 10.33 0.31 -2.94
CA ILE A 136 9.61 1.29 -2.13
C ILE A 136 9.12 2.45 -3.02
N LEU A 137 9.98 3.05 -3.84
CA LEU A 137 9.59 4.15 -4.74
C LEU A 137 8.52 3.73 -5.75
N ALA A 138 8.63 2.51 -6.29
CA ALA A 138 7.61 1.96 -7.18
C ALA A 138 6.30 1.69 -6.44
N CYS A 139 6.32 1.19 -5.21
CA CYS A 139 5.12 0.95 -4.42
C CYS A 139 4.40 2.25 -4.03
N TYR A 140 5.13 3.32 -3.70
CA TYR A 140 4.56 4.67 -3.56
C TYR A 140 3.82 5.08 -4.83
N SER A 141 4.49 4.97 -5.98
CA SER A 141 3.91 5.32 -7.29
C SER A 141 2.68 4.47 -7.63
N ILE A 142 2.71 3.16 -7.39
CA ILE A 142 1.60 2.23 -7.61
C ILE A 142 0.42 2.55 -6.69
N GLY A 143 0.65 2.80 -5.39
CA GLY A 143 -0.41 3.13 -4.46
C GLY A 143 -1.12 4.44 -4.83
N LEU A 144 -0.34 5.48 -5.12
CA LEU A 144 -0.88 6.77 -5.58
C LEU A 144 -1.64 6.64 -6.89
N GLY A 145 -1.07 5.94 -7.87
CA GLY A 145 -1.70 5.72 -9.16
C GLY A 145 -2.99 4.91 -9.08
N ALA A 146 -3.02 3.86 -8.26
CA ALA A 146 -4.20 3.01 -8.08
C ALA A 146 -5.39 3.79 -7.51
N ALA A 147 -5.14 4.82 -6.71
CA ALA A 147 -6.17 5.66 -6.15
C ALA A 147 -6.91 6.55 -7.17
N LEU A 148 -6.40 6.70 -8.40
CA LEU A 148 -7.01 7.55 -9.42
C LEU A 148 -8.37 7.07 -9.92
N THR A 149 -8.67 5.77 -9.78
CA THR A 149 -9.96 5.20 -10.18
C THR A 149 -10.49 4.24 -9.11
N PRO A 150 -11.81 4.02 -9.04
CA PRO A 150 -12.42 3.05 -8.11
C PRO A 150 -11.97 1.61 -8.33
N ILE A 151 -11.34 1.29 -9.46
CA ILE A 151 -10.89 -0.07 -9.80
C ILE A 151 -9.51 -0.37 -9.20
N GLY A 152 -8.68 0.66 -9.02
CA GLY A 152 -7.26 0.45 -8.73
C GLY A 152 -6.96 -0.16 -7.36
N GLU A 153 -7.64 0.27 -6.31
CA GLU A 153 -7.46 -0.25 -4.94
C GLU A 153 -8.71 -0.04 -4.04
N PRO A 154 -8.81 -0.74 -2.89
CA PRO A 154 -9.99 -0.62 -2.03
C PRO A 154 -10.25 0.78 -1.48
N LEU A 155 -9.21 1.58 -1.17
CA LEU A 155 -9.40 2.96 -0.69
C LEU A 155 -10.20 3.79 -1.70
N SER A 156 -9.87 3.71 -2.99
CA SER A 156 -10.57 4.47 -4.02
C SER A 156 -11.98 3.95 -4.26
N THR A 157 -12.18 2.63 -4.21
CA THR A 157 -13.52 2.02 -4.27
C THR A 157 -14.42 2.53 -3.13
N ILE A 158 -13.95 2.47 -1.88
CA ILE A 158 -14.70 2.87 -0.69
C ILE A 158 -15.02 4.36 -0.73
N THR A 159 -14.05 5.19 -1.11
CA THR A 159 -14.24 6.64 -1.19
C THR A 159 -15.36 6.99 -2.17
N VAL A 160 -15.34 6.42 -3.37
CA VAL A 160 -16.35 6.68 -4.40
C VAL A 160 -17.73 6.15 -3.98
N GLN A 161 -17.78 4.96 -3.38
CA GLN A 161 -19.03 4.40 -2.86
C GLN A 161 -19.63 5.24 -1.73
N LYS A 162 -18.79 5.70 -0.78
CA LYS A 162 -19.25 6.51 0.35
C LYS A 162 -19.79 7.86 -0.07
N LEU A 163 -19.15 8.48 -1.07
CA LEU A 163 -19.54 9.79 -1.56
C LEU A 163 -20.64 9.73 -2.63
N ASP A 164 -21.09 8.52 -2.99
CA ASP A 164 -21.99 8.26 -4.13
C ASP A 164 -21.54 9.01 -5.39
N ALA A 165 -20.22 8.98 -5.63
CA ALA A 165 -19.57 9.81 -6.63
C ALA A 165 -19.42 9.09 -7.97
N GLU A 166 -19.24 9.87 -9.04
CA GLU A 166 -18.95 9.32 -10.36
C GLU A 166 -17.53 8.72 -10.44
N PHE A 167 -17.31 7.83 -11.40
CA PHE A 167 -16.03 7.15 -11.63
C PHE A 167 -14.83 8.11 -11.76
N SER A 168 -15.04 9.28 -12.36
CA SER A 168 -13.99 10.29 -12.63
C SER A 168 -13.67 11.18 -11.42
N PHE A 169 -14.43 11.08 -10.33
CA PHE A 169 -14.32 11.98 -9.17
C PHE A 169 -12.90 12.06 -8.61
N LEU A 170 -12.27 10.91 -8.33
CA LEU A 170 -10.92 10.86 -7.76
C LEU A 170 -9.87 11.41 -8.71
N PHE A 171 -9.99 11.10 -10.00
CA PHE A 171 -9.11 11.66 -11.02
C PHE A 171 -9.20 13.19 -11.07
N ASN A 172 -10.40 13.75 -10.96
CA ASN A 172 -10.60 15.20 -10.94
C ASN A 172 -10.10 15.85 -9.64
N LEU A 173 -10.23 15.15 -8.50
CA LEU A 173 -9.90 15.69 -7.19
C LEU A 173 -8.39 15.64 -6.87
N ILE A 174 -7.74 14.50 -7.10
CA ILE A 174 -6.33 14.26 -6.72
C ILE A 174 -5.42 13.97 -7.92
N GLY A 175 -5.94 13.98 -9.14
CA GLY A 175 -5.20 13.54 -10.34
C GLY A 175 -3.90 14.29 -10.57
N LEU A 176 -3.91 15.62 -10.48
CA LEU A 176 -2.71 16.42 -10.67
C LEU A 176 -1.65 16.14 -9.58
N ASP A 177 -2.09 16.02 -8.33
CA ASP A 177 -1.23 15.69 -7.20
C ASP A 177 -0.59 14.31 -7.37
N VAL A 178 -1.37 13.31 -7.75
CA VAL A 178 -0.88 11.95 -7.97
C VAL A 178 0.07 11.89 -9.16
N LEU A 179 -0.28 12.50 -10.29
CA LEU A 179 0.58 12.48 -11.49
C LEU A 179 1.93 13.14 -11.23
N THR A 180 1.94 14.26 -10.49
CA THR A 180 3.18 14.92 -10.08
C THR A 180 4.00 14.05 -9.14
N ALA A 181 3.39 13.39 -8.14
CA ALA A 181 4.08 12.45 -7.27
C ALA A 181 4.69 11.28 -8.03
N ILE A 182 3.95 10.66 -8.96
CA ILE A 182 4.42 9.54 -9.79
C ILE A 182 5.68 9.93 -10.57
N LEU A 183 5.67 11.11 -11.20
CA LEU A 183 6.84 11.64 -11.91
C LEU A 183 8.02 11.86 -10.96
N MET A 184 7.78 12.45 -9.78
CA MET A 184 8.82 12.70 -8.78
C MET A 184 9.45 11.41 -8.26
N PHE A 185 8.64 10.40 -7.91
CA PHE A 185 9.15 9.09 -7.49
C PHE A 185 9.92 8.39 -8.62
N GLY A 186 9.50 8.56 -9.88
CA GLY A 186 10.25 8.08 -11.05
C GLY A 186 11.62 8.73 -11.18
N ILE A 187 11.73 10.04 -10.97
CA ILE A 187 13.01 10.76 -10.99
C ILE A 187 13.88 10.33 -9.81
N LEU A 188 13.31 10.23 -8.61
CA LEU A 188 14.03 9.76 -7.42
C LEU A 188 14.60 8.35 -7.63
N ALA A 189 13.90 7.48 -8.36
CA ALA A 189 14.40 6.15 -8.68
C ALA A 189 15.67 6.19 -9.54
N ALA A 190 15.76 7.09 -10.53
CA ALA A 190 16.99 7.25 -11.32
C ALA A 190 18.18 7.76 -10.48
N VAL A 191 17.92 8.56 -9.44
CA VAL A 191 18.97 9.19 -8.63
C VAL A 191 19.45 8.28 -7.50
N TRP A 192 18.54 7.53 -6.85
CA TRP A 192 18.84 6.78 -5.62
C TRP A 192 18.97 5.27 -5.80
N VAL A 193 18.61 4.73 -6.96
CA VAL A 193 18.79 3.30 -7.27
C VAL A 193 20.08 3.13 -8.06
N ASP A 194 21.09 2.57 -7.40
CA ASP A 194 22.37 2.28 -8.05
C ASP A 194 22.20 1.08 -9.01
N PRO A 195 22.76 1.16 -10.24
CA PRO A 195 22.74 0.07 -11.20
C PRO A 195 23.50 -1.16 -10.66
N PRO A 196 23.21 -2.37 -11.18
CA PRO A 196 23.85 -3.59 -10.69
C PRO A 196 25.36 -3.60 -10.98
N GLU A 197 26.16 -4.05 -10.01
CA GLU A 197 27.63 -4.11 -10.10
C GLU A 197 28.15 -5.14 -11.12
N LYS A 198 27.32 -6.11 -11.51
CA LYS A 198 27.60 -7.09 -12.56
C LYS A 198 26.41 -7.19 -13.50
N GLU A 199 26.65 -7.32 -14.81
CA GLU A 199 25.60 -7.70 -15.74
C GLU A 199 24.92 -8.98 -15.24
N ALA A 200 23.60 -8.95 -15.11
CA ALA A 200 22.83 -10.10 -14.66
C ALA A 200 22.82 -11.17 -15.77
N GLY A 201 23.93 -11.90 -15.89
CA GLY A 201 24.10 -13.05 -16.79
C GLY A 201 23.53 -14.36 -16.22
N GLY A 202 22.72 -14.29 -15.17
CA GLY A 202 22.12 -15.45 -14.52
C GLY A 202 20.88 -15.95 -15.25
N THR A 203 20.63 -17.26 -15.18
CA THR A 203 19.33 -17.83 -15.52
C THR A 203 18.24 -17.18 -14.66
N PRO A 204 17.09 -16.77 -15.25
CA PRO A 204 15.98 -16.24 -14.47
C PRO A 204 15.61 -17.24 -13.37
N PRO A 205 15.29 -16.77 -12.15
CA PRO A 205 14.82 -17.68 -11.12
C PRO A 205 13.60 -18.47 -11.64
N PRO A 206 13.39 -19.72 -11.19
CA PRO A 206 12.24 -20.49 -11.62
C PRO A 206 10.94 -19.77 -11.21
N PRO A 207 9.84 -19.95 -11.98
CA PRO A 207 8.55 -19.41 -11.58
C PRO A 207 8.17 -19.95 -10.20
N GLU A 208 7.53 -19.09 -9.42
CA GLU A 208 7.09 -19.42 -8.06
C GLU A 208 6.21 -20.68 -8.04
N PRO A 209 6.40 -21.59 -7.04
CA PRO A 209 5.55 -22.76 -6.91
C PRO A 209 4.11 -22.36 -6.54
N VAL A 210 3.15 -23.16 -7.00
CA VAL A 210 1.71 -22.91 -6.77
C VAL A 210 1.39 -22.89 -5.27
N SER A 211 2.06 -23.72 -4.46
CA SER A 211 1.89 -23.76 -3.00
C SER A 211 2.17 -22.41 -2.34
N SER A 212 3.22 -21.70 -2.74
CA SER A 212 3.52 -20.37 -2.21
C SER A 212 2.51 -19.31 -2.63
N ILE A 213 1.87 -19.46 -3.80
CA ILE A 213 0.76 -18.59 -4.22
C ILE A 213 -0.41 -18.78 -3.25
N PHE A 214 -0.80 -20.03 -2.96
CA PHE A 214 -1.87 -20.33 -2.00
C PHE A 214 -1.54 -19.83 -0.59
N THR A 215 -0.34 -20.08 -0.06
CA THR A 215 0.05 -19.61 1.28
C THR A 215 0.01 -18.09 1.37
N ARG A 216 0.43 -17.38 0.31
CA ARG A 216 0.40 -15.92 0.26
C ARG A 216 -1.02 -15.38 0.17
N SER A 217 -1.86 -15.93 -0.69
CA SER A 217 -3.28 -15.56 -0.78
C SER A 217 -3.96 -15.75 0.59
N PHE A 218 -3.66 -16.86 1.29
CA PHE A 218 -4.16 -17.06 2.65
C PHE A 218 -3.64 -16.02 3.66
N LYS A 219 -2.36 -15.65 3.60
CA LYS A 219 -1.83 -14.57 4.44
C LYS A 219 -2.51 -13.23 4.17
N VAL A 220 -2.77 -12.91 2.90
CA VAL A 220 -3.54 -11.73 2.50
C VAL A 220 -4.97 -11.80 3.06
N TYR A 221 -5.61 -12.97 3.01
CA TYR A 221 -6.93 -13.18 3.63
C TYR A 221 -6.93 -12.81 5.12
N VAL A 222 -6.00 -13.40 5.89
CA VAL A 222 -5.87 -13.15 7.33
C VAL A 222 -5.56 -11.68 7.61
N PHE A 223 -4.71 -11.08 6.79
CA PHE A 223 -4.34 -9.67 6.92
C PHE A 223 -5.53 -8.74 6.68
N ILE A 224 -6.32 -8.95 5.64
CA ILE A 224 -7.51 -8.11 5.37
C ILE A 224 -8.57 -8.32 6.45
N MET A 225 -8.80 -9.57 6.87
CA MET A 225 -9.70 -9.87 7.99
C MET A 225 -9.30 -9.11 9.25
N ALA A 226 -7.99 -9.09 9.56
CA ALA A 226 -7.45 -8.34 10.69
C ALA A 226 -7.73 -6.83 10.58
N LEU A 227 -7.53 -6.26 9.39
CA LEU A 227 -7.77 -4.84 9.13
C LEU A 227 -9.25 -4.48 9.21
N THR A 228 -10.16 -5.29 8.67
CA THR A 228 -11.60 -5.09 8.82
C THR A 228 -11.99 -5.01 10.30
N MET A 229 -11.50 -5.94 11.13
CA MET A 229 -11.77 -5.93 12.57
C MET A 229 -11.12 -4.75 13.28
N LEU A 230 -9.88 -4.40 12.93
CA LEU A 230 -9.14 -3.29 13.52
C LEU A 230 -9.81 -1.95 13.18
N GLY A 231 -10.27 -1.79 11.95
CA GLY A 231 -10.99 -0.63 11.45
C GLY A 231 -12.29 -0.39 12.18
N ALA A 232 -13.14 -1.42 12.23
CA ALA A 232 -14.38 -1.35 13.00
C ALA A 232 -14.08 -1.10 14.49
N GLY A 233 -13.06 -1.75 15.06
CA GLY A 233 -12.67 -1.56 16.46
C GLY A 233 -12.24 -0.13 16.80
N PHE A 234 -11.64 0.59 15.85
CA PHE A 234 -11.25 2.00 16.02
C PHE A 234 -12.32 3.00 15.61
N GLU A 235 -13.39 2.59 14.94
CA GLU A 235 -14.47 3.48 14.50
C GLU A 235 -15.04 4.38 15.62
N PRO A 236 -15.28 3.89 16.87
CA PRO A 236 -15.74 4.74 17.96
C PRO A 236 -14.72 5.83 18.35
N LEU A 237 -13.42 5.49 18.35
CA LEU A 237 -12.35 6.43 18.67
C LEU A 237 -12.26 7.53 17.60
N ILE A 238 -12.38 7.14 16.34
CA ILE A 238 -12.34 8.03 15.18
C ILE A 238 -13.53 8.99 15.21
N ARG A 239 -14.77 8.48 15.34
CA ARG A 239 -15.98 9.32 15.37
C ARG A 239 -16.03 10.30 16.54
N GLU A 240 -15.45 9.95 17.69
CA GLU A 240 -15.43 10.82 18.87
C GLU A 240 -14.42 11.98 18.73
N HIS A 241 -13.33 11.80 17.98
CA HIS A 241 -12.18 12.72 17.98
C HIS A 241 -11.85 13.37 16.62
N LEU A 242 -12.45 12.94 15.50
CA LEU A 242 -12.05 13.36 14.15
C LEU A 242 -13.08 14.17 13.34
N THR A 243 -14.32 14.34 13.83
CA THR A 243 -15.42 14.97 13.07
C THR A 243 -15.31 16.49 12.89
N ASP A 244 -14.67 17.21 13.82
CA ASP A 244 -14.54 18.69 13.80
C ASP A 244 -13.08 19.17 13.65
N VAL A 245 -12.21 18.33 13.07
CA VAL A 245 -10.78 18.60 13.00
C VAL A 245 -10.41 19.29 11.67
N ALA A 246 -9.57 20.32 11.75
CA ALA A 246 -9.12 21.07 10.57
C ALA A 246 -8.44 20.15 9.52
N PRO A 247 -8.61 20.40 8.21
CA PRO A 247 -8.04 19.58 7.14
C PRO A 247 -6.54 19.33 7.27
N GLY A 248 -5.78 20.35 7.65
CA GLY A 248 -4.33 20.22 7.89
C GLY A 248 -3.99 19.28 9.04
N THR A 249 -4.80 19.20 10.09
CA THR A 249 -4.57 18.28 11.21
C THR A 249 -4.95 16.85 10.83
N LEU A 250 -6.02 16.66 10.06
CA LEU A 250 -6.38 15.36 9.48
C LEU A 250 -5.26 14.82 8.59
N TYR A 251 -4.67 15.66 7.74
CA TYR A 251 -3.54 15.30 6.90
C TYR A 251 -2.37 14.69 7.68
N TRP A 252 -2.00 15.28 8.82
CA TRP A 252 -0.91 14.79 9.66
C TRP A 252 -1.31 13.58 10.51
N MET A 253 -2.54 13.53 11.02
CA MET A 253 -3.04 12.34 11.72
C MET A 253 -3.08 11.12 10.81
N ASN A 254 -3.22 11.33 9.49
CA ASN A 254 -3.21 10.26 8.50
C ASN A 254 -1.85 9.59 8.33
N MET A 255 -0.80 10.04 9.04
CA MET A 255 0.38 9.21 9.31
C MET A 255 0.04 7.88 9.99
N LEU A 256 -1.09 7.79 10.71
CA LEU A 256 -1.62 6.54 11.24
C LEU A 256 -1.87 5.51 10.14
N SER A 257 -2.13 5.95 8.90
CA SER A 257 -2.27 5.11 7.70
C SER A 257 -0.99 4.42 7.26
N ALA A 258 0.15 4.79 7.82
CA ALA A 258 1.35 3.99 7.67
C ALA A 258 1.18 2.62 8.37
N VAL A 259 0.43 2.58 9.47
CA VAL A 259 0.28 1.37 10.30
C VAL A 259 -1.08 0.73 10.14
N LEU A 260 -2.14 1.54 10.06
CA LEU A 260 -3.48 1.12 9.70
C LEU A 260 -3.59 1.10 8.18
N ASP A 261 -4.42 0.22 7.63
CA ASP A 261 -4.61 0.18 6.18
C ASP A 261 -5.39 1.40 5.70
N ASN A 262 -4.93 1.97 4.59
CA ASN A 262 -5.51 3.13 3.95
C ASN A 262 -7.02 3.03 3.72
N ALA A 263 -7.53 1.86 3.31
CA ALA A 263 -8.95 1.67 3.03
C ALA A 263 -9.79 1.74 4.31
N THR A 264 -9.22 1.28 5.43
CA THR A 264 -9.84 1.34 6.75
C THR A 264 -10.03 2.77 7.23
N LEU A 265 -8.97 3.59 7.15
CA LEU A 265 -9.06 4.99 7.55
C LEU A 265 -9.93 5.81 6.59
N ALA A 266 -9.88 5.55 5.28
CA ALA A 266 -10.81 6.14 4.33
C ALA A 266 -12.28 5.81 4.68
N ALA A 267 -12.56 4.55 5.04
CA ALA A 267 -13.89 4.13 5.50
C ALA A 267 -14.32 4.81 6.79
N ALA A 268 -13.40 5.20 7.68
CA ALA A 268 -13.74 5.83 8.95
C ALA A 268 -13.83 7.36 8.85
N GLU A 269 -12.94 7.99 8.09
CA GLU A 269 -12.76 9.44 8.02
C GLU A 269 -13.62 10.08 6.93
N ILE A 270 -13.81 9.43 5.77
CA ILE A 270 -14.50 10.07 4.64
C ILE A 270 -16.00 10.08 4.89
N SER A 271 -16.61 11.25 4.71
CA SER A 271 -18.05 11.47 4.87
C SER A 271 -18.59 12.40 3.77
N PRO A 272 -19.83 12.17 3.26
CA PRO A 272 -20.49 13.06 2.29
C PRO A 272 -20.68 14.49 2.77
N LEU A 273 -20.63 14.71 4.09
CA LEU A 273 -20.83 16.03 4.70
C LEU A 273 -19.56 16.91 4.62
N MET A 274 -18.43 16.33 4.23
CA MET A 274 -17.14 17.03 4.17
C MET A 274 -17.00 17.84 2.89
N GLN A 275 -16.28 18.96 2.99
CA GLN A 275 -15.87 19.73 1.83
C GLN A 275 -14.81 18.97 1.02
N TYR A 276 -14.76 19.19 -0.29
CA TYR A 276 -13.84 18.49 -1.19
C TYR A 276 -12.36 18.74 -0.84
N ASP A 277 -12.00 19.91 -0.33
CA ASP A 277 -10.63 20.19 0.11
C ASP A 277 -10.22 19.33 1.32
N ALA A 278 -11.15 19.07 2.25
CA ALA A 278 -10.92 18.17 3.37
C ALA A 278 -10.75 16.72 2.89
N ILE A 279 -11.59 16.27 1.95
CA ILE A 279 -11.48 14.93 1.35
C ILE A 279 -10.15 14.79 0.60
N ARG A 280 -9.75 15.79 -0.17
CA ARG A 280 -8.44 15.84 -0.86
C ARG A 280 -7.29 15.73 0.12
N ALA A 281 -7.32 16.50 1.22
CA ALA A 281 -6.32 16.43 2.27
C ALA A 281 -6.25 15.03 2.90
N ILE A 282 -7.39 14.46 3.28
CA ILE A 282 -7.48 13.09 3.82
C ILE A 282 -6.83 12.11 2.85
N LEU A 283 -7.25 12.10 1.58
CA LEU A 283 -6.76 11.17 0.56
C LEU A 283 -5.25 11.28 0.35
N LEU A 284 -4.70 12.49 0.19
CA LEU A 284 -3.27 12.67 0.02
C LEU A 284 -2.48 12.24 1.28
N GLY A 285 -3.01 12.52 2.47
CA GLY A 285 -2.43 12.09 3.73
C GLY A 285 -2.37 10.57 3.85
N LEU A 286 -3.48 9.88 3.54
CA LEU A 286 -3.56 8.41 3.56
C LEU A 286 -2.63 7.79 2.51
N LEU A 287 -2.65 8.27 1.26
CA LEU A 287 -1.88 7.68 0.16
C LEU A 287 -0.37 7.82 0.37
N ILE A 288 0.10 8.99 0.81
CA ILE A 288 1.52 9.22 1.07
C ILE A 288 1.94 8.46 2.33
N SER A 289 1.17 8.52 3.41
CA SER A 289 1.52 7.82 4.65
C SER A 289 1.49 6.30 4.48
N GLY A 290 0.56 5.77 3.70
CA GLY A 290 0.44 4.35 3.40
C GLY A 290 1.68 3.75 2.71
N GLY A 291 2.50 4.55 2.02
CA GLY A 291 3.77 4.09 1.44
C GLY A 291 4.91 3.93 2.47
N MET A 292 4.78 4.51 3.67
CA MET A 292 5.87 4.57 4.64
C MET A 292 6.26 3.22 5.23
N LEU A 293 5.28 2.33 5.40
CA LEU A 293 5.43 1.03 6.04
C LEU A 293 4.68 -0.05 5.27
N ILE A 294 5.03 -1.31 5.53
CA ILE A 294 4.45 -2.46 4.82
C ILE A 294 2.93 -2.56 4.96
N PRO A 295 2.31 -2.37 6.15
CA PRO A 295 0.87 -2.55 6.30
C PRO A 295 0.01 -1.50 5.61
N GLY A 296 0.56 -0.30 5.36
CA GLY A 296 -0.23 0.85 4.92
C GLY A 296 -0.85 0.71 3.53
N ASN A 297 -0.28 -0.11 2.64
CA ASN A 297 -0.88 -0.35 1.33
C ASN A 297 -0.58 -1.76 0.77
N ILE A 298 -1.53 -2.31 0.00
CA ILE A 298 -1.48 -3.60 -0.70
C ILE A 298 -0.21 -3.86 -1.53
N PRO A 299 0.29 -2.93 -2.39
CA PRO A 299 1.49 -3.19 -3.17
C PRO A 299 2.72 -3.36 -2.26
N ASN A 300 2.73 -2.74 -1.07
CA ASN A 300 3.81 -2.90 -0.09
C ASN A 300 3.82 -4.32 0.47
N ILE A 301 2.64 -4.81 0.89
CA ILE A 301 2.44 -6.16 1.45
C ILE A 301 2.89 -7.22 0.46
N ILE A 302 2.45 -7.11 -0.80
CA ILE A 302 2.78 -8.06 -1.86
C ILE A 302 4.28 -8.05 -2.13
N SER A 303 4.86 -6.85 -2.29
CA SER A 303 6.26 -6.70 -2.68
C SER A 303 7.21 -7.12 -1.57
N ALA A 304 6.96 -6.66 -0.34
CA ALA A 304 7.74 -7.06 0.82
C ALA A 304 7.67 -8.56 1.08
N GLY A 305 6.46 -9.14 0.96
CA GLY A 305 6.27 -10.58 1.11
C GLY A 305 6.98 -11.42 0.05
N LYS A 306 7.01 -10.99 -1.23
CA LYS A 306 7.73 -11.73 -2.29
C LYS A 306 9.24 -11.57 -2.21
N LEU A 307 9.72 -10.35 -2.00
CA LEU A 307 11.15 -10.02 -1.98
C LEU A 307 11.77 -10.22 -0.59
N ARG A 308 10.98 -10.70 0.37
CA ARG A 308 11.39 -10.93 1.77
C ARG A 308 12.00 -9.68 2.38
N ILE A 309 11.40 -8.52 2.14
CA ILE A 309 11.80 -7.24 2.73
C ILE A 309 11.20 -7.18 4.14
N THR A 310 12.05 -6.96 5.13
CA THR A 310 11.64 -6.83 6.54
C THR A 310 11.03 -5.45 6.81
N SER A 311 10.19 -5.32 7.83
CA SER A 311 9.60 -4.02 8.21
C SER A 311 10.69 -3.00 8.57
N GLY A 312 11.76 -3.45 9.22
CA GLY A 312 12.92 -2.60 9.51
C GLY A 312 13.66 -2.11 8.26
N GLU A 313 13.85 -2.97 7.24
CA GLU A 313 14.43 -2.58 5.96
C GLU A 313 13.54 -1.57 5.22
N TRP A 314 12.22 -1.80 5.24
CA TRP A 314 11.26 -0.90 4.60
C TRP A 314 11.25 0.47 5.27
N ALA A 315 11.04 0.51 6.58
CA ALA A 315 10.88 1.74 7.34
C ALA A 315 12.09 2.67 7.24
N ARG A 316 13.31 2.14 7.18
CA ARG A 316 14.56 2.93 7.06
C ARG A 316 14.61 3.83 5.84
N PHE A 317 13.85 3.51 4.78
CA PHE A 317 13.80 4.31 3.57
C PHE A 317 12.40 4.83 3.29
N GLY A 318 11.37 4.00 3.47
CA GLY A 318 9.97 4.36 3.26
C GLY A 318 9.49 5.51 4.15
N VAL A 319 9.82 5.49 5.45
CA VAL A 319 9.38 6.53 6.40
C VAL A 319 10.02 7.90 6.07
N PRO A 320 11.36 8.04 5.92
CA PRO A 320 11.95 9.33 5.55
C PRO A 320 11.41 9.89 4.23
N VAL A 321 11.24 9.05 3.21
CA VAL A 321 10.71 9.46 1.91
C VAL A 321 9.28 9.96 2.03
N GLY A 322 8.41 9.23 2.76
CA GLY A 322 7.04 9.64 3.00
C GLY A 322 6.94 10.93 3.81
N LEU A 323 7.80 11.12 4.82
CA LEU A 323 7.78 12.32 5.64
C LEU A 323 8.15 13.56 4.82
N VAL A 324 9.17 13.44 3.96
CA VAL A 324 9.53 14.51 3.04
C VAL A 324 8.39 14.81 2.07
N ALA A 325 7.76 13.77 1.50
CA ALA A 325 6.60 13.96 0.63
C ALA A 325 5.45 14.65 1.37
N LEU A 326 5.14 14.26 2.61
CA LEU A 326 4.09 14.88 3.41
C LEU A 326 4.35 16.38 3.62
N VAL A 327 5.56 16.74 4.03
CA VAL A 327 5.96 18.14 4.24
C VAL A 327 5.81 18.94 2.94
N VAL A 328 6.25 18.39 1.81
CA VAL A 328 6.18 19.06 0.51
C VAL A 328 4.73 19.33 0.11
N TYR A 329 3.84 18.33 0.20
CA TYR A 329 2.43 18.50 -0.15
C TYR A 329 1.69 19.44 0.82
N TYR A 330 2.01 19.39 2.11
CA TYR A 330 1.47 20.31 3.10
C TYR A 330 1.76 21.78 2.73
N ILE A 331 3.02 22.09 2.41
CA ILE A 331 3.43 23.46 2.05
C ILE A 331 2.79 23.92 0.74
N ILE A 332 2.68 23.04 -0.26
CA ILE A 332 2.27 23.41 -1.62
C ILE A 332 0.76 23.64 -1.73
N GLY A 333 -0.08 22.95 -0.96
CA GLY A 333 -1.52 23.03 -1.26
C GLY A 333 -2.50 22.37 -0.30
N ILE A 334 -2.14 22.21 0.97
CA ILE A 334 -3.06 21.73 2.02
C ILE A 334 -3.07 22.77 3.15
N TRP A 335 -3.94 23.78 3.02
CA TRP A 335 -4.16 24.85 4.00
C TRP A 335 -5.63 24.89 4.42
#